data_AF-A0A0J8Y4C0-F1
#
_entry.id   AF-A0A0J8Y4C0-F1
#
_cell.length_a   1.000
_cell.length_b   1.000
_cell.length_c   1.000
_cell.angle_alpha   90.00
_cell.angle_beta   90.00
_cell.angle_gamma   90.00
#
_symmetry.space_group_name_H-M   'P 1'
#
loop_
_entity.id
_entity.type
_entity.pdbx_description
1 polymer ?
#
loop_
_entity_poly.entity_id
_entity_poly.type
_entity_poly.pdbx_seq_one_letter_code
_entity_poly.pdbx_strand_id
1 'polypeptide(L)'
;MTGYTMIQNRIRSLIQLCRVVELNANDEKVQACIAAVALDDSLEVNMQGEALLSAFRSQALPFINALKRTTEFSETMAMLREELCNN
;
A
#
# COMPACT_ATOMS: atom_id res chain seq x y z
N MET A 1 -13.60 7.72 15.26
CA MET A 1 -13.34 6.97 14.02
C MET A 1 -12.06 6.20 14.21
N THR A 2 -12.14 4.88 14.33
CA THR A 2 -11.02 3.97 14.61
C THR A 2 -10.03 3.95 13.46
N GLY A 3 -8.72 4.04 13.73
CA GLY A 3 -7.65 4.15 12.72
C GLY A 3 -7.70 3.09 11.59
N TYR A 4 -8.27 1.92 11.87
CA TYR A 4 -8.55 0.85 10.91
C TYR A 4 -9.33 1.29 9.66
N THR A 5 -10.34 2.14 9.82
CA THR A 5 -11.18 2.60 8.69
C THR A 5 -10.40 3.54 7.77
N MET A 6 -9.42 4.29 8.30
CA MET A 6 -8.61 5.22 7.51
C MET A 6 -7.59 4.47 6.62
N ILE A 7 -6.93 3.46 7.16
CA ILE A 7 -5.98 2.63 6.41
C ILE A 7 -6.69 1.85 5.29
N GLN A 8 -7.84 1.23 5.56
CA GLN A 8 -8.63 0.55 4.53
C GLN A 8 -9.04 1.47 3.37
N ASN A 9 -9.47 2.70 3.68
CA ASN A 9 -9.81 3.68 2.65
C ASN A 9 -8.58 4.09 1.81
N ARG A 10 -7.41 4.25 2.43
CA ARG A 10 -6.14 4.50 1.71
C ARG A 10 -5.77 3.36 0.79
N ILE A 11 -5.84 2.11 1.29
CA ILE A 11 -5.59 0.91 0.50
C ILE A 11 -6.48 0.89 -0.74
N ARG A 12 -7.79 1.12 -0.57
CA ARG A 12 -8.74 1.11 -1.69
C ARG A 12 -8.40 2.17 -2.75
N SER A 13 -8.07 3.38 -2.33
CA SER A 13 -7.63 4.46 -3.23
C SER A 13 -6.34 4.11 -3.99
N LEU A 14 -5.37 3.48 -3.32
CA LEU A 14 -4.11 3.04 -3.94
C LEU A 14 -4.33 1.90 -4.94
N ILE A 15 -5.22 0.94 -4.66
CA ILE A 15 -5.61 -0.11 -5.60
C ILE A 15 -6.25 0.51 -6.86
N GLN A 16 -7.15 1.48 -6.69
CA GLN A 16 -7.76 2.20 -7.81
C GLN A 16 -6.70 2.93 -8.64
N LEU A 17 -5.74 3.59 -7.98
CA LEU A 17 -4.63 4.24 -8.67
C LEU A 17 -3.80 3.25 -9.47
N CYS A 18 -3.47 2.08 -8.94
CA CYS A 18 -2.75 1.04 -9.68
C CYS A 18 -3.43 0.69 -11.01
N ARG A 19 -4.78 0.64 -11.04
CA ARG A 19 -5.56 0.43 -12.27
C ARG A 19 -5.36 1.57 -13.28
N VAL A 20 -5.31 2.82 -12.81
CA VAL A 20 -5.10 4.01 -13.67
C VAL A 20 -3.68 4.08 -14.24
N VAL A 21 -2.68 3.68 -13.47
CA VAL A 21 -1.26 3.74 -13.88
C VAL A 21 -0.73 2.41 -14.44
N GLU A 22 -1.63 1.46 -14.75
CA GLU A 22 -1.31 0.14 -15.31
C GLU A 22 -0.32 -0.70 -14.47
N LEU A 23 -0.32 -0.52 -13.14
CA LEU A 23 0.41 -1.38 -12.21
C LEU A 23 -0.44 -2.59 -11.82
N ASN A 24 0.15 -3.79 -11.88
CA ASN A 24 -0.52 -5.00 -11.44
C ASN A 24 -0.58 -5.07 -9.91
N ALA A 25 -1.73 -4.74 -9.32
CA ALA A 25 -1.95 -4.81 -7.86
C ALA A 25 -1.87 -6.24 -7.27
N ASN A 26 -1.85 -7.28 -8.10
CA ASN A 26 -1.62 -8.65 -7.67
C ASN A 26 -0.12 -9.03 -7.59
N ASP A 27 0.78 -8.16 -8.07
CA ASP A 27 2.22 -8.37 -7.92
C ASP A 27 2.65 -8.10 -6.47
N GLU A 28 3.40 -9.03 -5.87
CA GLU A 28 3.81 -8.94 -4.47
C GLU A 28 4.66 -7.70 -4.14
N LYS A 29 5.42 -7.18 -5.10
CA LYS A 29 6.21 -5.95 -4.92
C LYS A 29 5.30 -4.74 -4.94
N VAL A 30 4.32 -4.71 -5.83
CA VAL A 30 3.30 -3.64 -5.87
C VAL A 30 2.48 -3.65 -4.58
N GLN A 31 2.04 -4.82 -4.11
CA GLN A 31 1.34 -4.95 -2.83
C GLN A 31 2.16 -4.43 -1.66
N ALA A 32 3.46 -4.76 -1.62
CA ALA A 32 4.34 -4.27 -0.57
C ALA A 32 4.53 -2.75 -0.62
N CYS A 33 4.54 -2.14 -1.81
CA CYS A 33 4.56 -0.68 -1.97
C CYS A 33 3.24 -0.05 -1.51
N ILE A 34 2.09 -0.64 -1.84
CA ILE A 34 0.77 -0.17 -1.38
C ILE A 34 0.72 -0.19 0.15
N ALA A 35 1.12 -1.30 0.78
CA ALA A 35 1.12 -1.42 2.23
C ALA A 35 2.07 -0.42 2.90
N ALA A 36 3.27 -0.20 2.35
CA ALA A 36 4.22 0.78 2.87
C ALA A 36 3.67 2.22 2.79
N VAL A 37 3.06 2.60 1.67
CA VAL A 37 2.46 3.95 1.49
C VAL A 37 1.21 4.13 2.34
N ALA A 38 0.39 3.08 2.52
CA ALA A 38 -0.81 3.14 3.34
C ALA A 38 -0.50 3.34 4.83
N LEU A 39 0.61 2.73 5.31
CA LEU A 39 1.09 2.84 6.69
C LEU A 39 1.70 4.21 7.03
N ASP A 40 2.19 4.95 6.05
CA ASP A 40 2.78 6.26 6.27
C ASP A 40 1.67 7.30 6.50
N ASP A 41 1.27 7.46 7.76
CA ASP A 41 0.22 8.38 8.21
C ASP A 41 0.61 9.86 8.04
N SER A 42 1.89 10.15 7.81
CA SER A 42 2.38 11.49 7.52
C SER A 42 2.11 11.96 6.08
N LEU A 43 1.82 11.02 5.16
CA LEU A 43 1.51 11.37 3.77
C LEU A 43 0.10 11.95 3.62
N GLU A 44 0.00 13.13 3.01
CA GLU A 44 -1.29 13.66 2.55
C GLU A 44 -1.86 12.80 1.41
N VAL A 45 -3.20 12.76 1.29
CA VAL A 45 -3.91 11.88 0.33
C VAL A 45 -3.50 12.17 -1.13
N ASN A 46 -3.30 13.43 -1.47
CA ASN A 46 -2.83 13.88 -2.78
C ASN A 46 -1.39 13.43 -3.12
N MET A 47 -0.55 13.14 -2.12
CA MET A 47 0.85 12.73 -2.30
C MET A 47 1.03 11.20 -2.42
N GLN A 48 0.01 10.42 -2.07
CA GLN A 48 0.08 8.96 -2.03
C GLN A 48 0.41 8.33 -3.38
N GLY A 49 -0.04 8.93 -4.48
CA GLY A 49 0.24 8.39 -5.82
C GLY A 49 1.70 8.55 -6.25
N GLU A 50 2.30 9.71 -5.96
CA GLU A 50 3.72 9.92 -6.20
C GLU A 50 4.58 9.04 -5.30
N ALA A 51 4.19 8.89 -4.02
CA ALA A 51 4.86 8.00 -3.08
C ALA A 51 4.83 6.53 -3.55
N LEU A 52 3.70 6.06 -4.07
CA LEU A 52 3.57 4.70 -4.62
C LEU A 52 4.50 4.48 -5.82
N LEU A 53 4.49 5.40 -6.78
CA LEU A 53 5.36 5.31 -7.96
C LEU A 53 6.83 5.40 -7.59
N SER A 54 7.17 6.25 -6.63
CA SER A 54 8.53 6.38 -6.10
C SER A 54 9.00 5.10 -5.40
N ALA A 55 8.16 4.54 -4.51
CA ALA A 55 8.43 3.27 -3.82
C ALA A 55 8.68 2.14 -4.82
N PHE A 56 7.83 2.00 -5.82
CA PHE A 56 7.96 0.98 -6.87
C PHE A 56 9.24 1.16 -7.71
N ARG A 57 9.55 2.39 -8.14
CA ARG A 57 10.73 2.69 -8.96
C ARG A 57 12.05 2.55 -8.20
N SER A 58 12.06 2.88 -6.91
CA SER A 58 13.29 2.90 -6.09
C SER A 58 13.91 1.51 -5.87
N GLN A 59 13.15 0.43 -6.09
CA GLN A 59 13.57 -0.95 -5.81
C GLN A 59 14.16 -1.11 -4.39
N ALA A 60 13.69 -0.38 -3.39
CA ALA A 60 14.20 -0.40 -2.02
C ALA A 60 13.83 -1.69 -1.27
N LEU A 61 14.18 -2.85 -1.85
CA LEU A 61 13.96 -4.20 -1.33
C LEU A 61 14.41 -4.34 0.13
N PRO A 62 15.56 -3.80 0.58
CA PRO A 62 15.97 -3.93 1.98
C PRO A 62 14.99 -3.27 2.97
N PHE A 63 14.47 -2.08 2.64
CA PHE A 63 13.49 -1.37 3.47
C PHE A 63 12.12 -2.04 3.44
N ILE A 64 11.67 -2.46 2.24
CA ILE A 64 10.44 -3.24 2.09
C ILE A 64 10.53 -4.57 2.86
N ASN A 65 11.68 -5.24 2.83
CA ASN A 65 11.90 -6.50 3.55
C ASN A 65 11.99 -6.30 5.07
N ALA A 66 12.42 -5.13 5.54
CA ALA A 66 12.38 -4.78 6.96
C ALA A 66 10.92 -4.47 7.41
N LEU A 67 10.18 -3.70 6.61
CA LEU A 67 8.76 -3.41 6.83
C LEU A 67 7.92 -4.69 6.87
N LYS A 68 8.18 -5.67 5.99
CA LYS A 68 7.53 -6.99 5.99
C LYS A 68 7.56 -7.74 7.31
N ARG A 69 8.47 -7.38 8.23
CA ARG A 69 8.63 -8.06 9.53
C ARG A 69 7.86 -7.39 10.66
N THR A 70 7.19 -6.27 10.42
CA THR A 70 6.39 -5.59 11.44
C THR A 70 4.96 -6.14 11.49
N THR A 71 4.35 -6.04 12.67
CA THR A 71 2.96 -6.48 12.88
C THR A 71 2.00 -5.61 12.08
N GLU A 72 2.24 -4.30 12.07
CA GLU A 72 1.42 -3.30 11.39
C GLU A 72 1.41 -3.53 9.88
N PHE A 73 2.56 -3.90 9.30
CA PHE A 73 2.64 -4.28 7.90
C PHE A 73 1.90 -5.58 7.60
N SER A 74 2.00 -6.56 8.49
CA SER A 74 1.29 -7.84 8.35
C SER A 74 -0.22 -7.65 8.40
N GLU A 75 -0.72 -6.82 9.31
CA GLU A 75 -2.13 -6.44 9.42
C GLU A 75 -2.60 -5.66 8.19
N THR A 76 -1.80 -4.69 7.73
CA THR A 76 -2.10 -3.91 6.51
C THR A 76 -2.15 -4.79 5.26
N MET A 77 -1.23 -5.76 5.14
CA MET A 77 -1.25 -6.75 4.06
C MET A 77 -2.47 -7.68 4.12
N ALA A 78 -2.94 -8.04 5.31
CA ALA A 78 -4.17 -8.81 5.46
C ALA A 78 -5.39 -8.01 4.97
N MET A 79 -5.49 -6.73 5.35
CA MET A 79 -6.54 -5.83 4.85
C MET A 79 -6.45 -5.63 3.33
N LEU A 80 -5.24 -5.47 2.78
CA LEU A 80 -5.03 -5.37 1.34
C LEU A 80 -5.54 -6.61 0.59
N ARG A 81 -5.26 -7.80 1.10
CA ARG A 81 -5.71 -9.06 0.50
C ARG A 81 -7.24 -9.20 0.56
N GLU A 82 -7.84 -8.82 1.67
CA GLU A 82 -9.30 -8.80 1.81
C GLU A 82 -9.95 -7.86 0.79
N GLU A 83 -9.43 -6.64 0.63
CA GLU A 83 -9.93 -5.68 -0.37
C GLU A 83 -9.73 -6.16 -1.82
N LEU A 84 -8.62 -6.85 -2.12
CA LEU A 84 -8.38 -7.43 -3.45
C LEU A 84 -9.30 -8.61 -3.75
N CYS A 85 -9.72 -9.39 -2.75
CA CYS A 85 -10.70 -10.46 -2.93
C CYS A 85 -12.14 -9.94 -3.12
N ASN A 86 -12.43 -8.74 -2.58
CA ASN A 86 -13.76 -8.13 -2.61
C ASN A 86 -14.00 -7.20 -3.83
N ASN A 87 -12.98 -6.93 -4.67
CA ASN A 87 -13.02 -6.00 -5.81
C ASN A 87 -12.52 -6.61 -7.14
#